data_AF-A0A2M7Y631-F1
#
_entry.id   AF-A0A2M7Y631-F1
#
_cell.length_a   1.000
_cell.length_b   1.000
_cell.length_c   1.000
_cell.angle_alpha   90.00
_cell.angle_beta   90.00
_cell.angle_gamma   90.00
#
_symmetry.space_group_name_H-M   'P 1'
#
loop_
_entity.id
_entity.type
_entity.pdbx_description
1 polymer ?
#
loop_
_entity_poly.entity_id
_entity_poly.type
_entity_poly.pdbx_seq_one_letter_code
_entity_poly.pdbx_strand_id
1 'polypeptide(L)'
;MPGAIARIVVQATPAEKKAITAKARRLGIPVSELMRRGAQGYSTRESEGELGALADAAKRAAERSGAAIEGALAYIDASNKRIAKMEAQHSIRKAG
;
A
#
# COMPACT_ATOMS: atom_id res chain seq x y z
N MET A 1 -29.63 17.90 21.46
CA MET A 1 -29.78 16.93 22.57
C MET A 1 -28.44 16.25 22.79
N PRO A 2 -27.79 16.35 23.97
CA PRO A 2 -26.63 15.52 24.25
C PRO A 2 -27.09 14.06 24.26
N GLY A 3 -26.63 13.27 23.28
CA GLY A 3 -27.07 11.88 23.09
C GLY A 3 -26.69 11.01 24.28
N ALA A 4 -27.65 10.23 24.78
CA ALA A 4 -27.46 9.39 25.95
C ALA A 4 -26.29 8.39 25.75
N ILE A 5 -25.24 8.51 26.56
CA ILE A 5 -24.13 7.57 26.58
C ILE A 5 -24.56 6.33 27.36
N ALA A 6 -24.71 5.19 26.68
CA ALA A 6 -24.96 3.90 27.31
C ALA A 6 -23.66 3.31 27.87
N ARG A 7 -23.73 2.67 29.06
CA ARG A 7 -22.58 2.00 29.69
C ARG A 7 -22.63 0.49 29.42
N ILE A 8 -21.55 -0.04 28.86
CA ILE A 8 -21.34 -1.48 28.68
C ILE A 8 -20.34 -1.94 29.74
N VAL A 9 -20.71 -2.95 30.54
CA VAL A 9 -19.81 -3.58 31.52
C VAL A 9 -19.35 -4.90 30.94
N VAL A 10 -18.02 -5.08 30.85
CA VAL A 10 -17.39 -6.30 30.34
C VAL A 10 -16.50 -6.89 31.41
N GLN A 11 -16.44 -8.22 31.44
CA GLN A 11 -15.48 -8.93 32.29
C GLN A 11 -14.14 -9.01 31.56
N ALA A 12 -13.07 -8.74 32.29
CA ALA A 12 -11.70 -8.87 31.81
C ALA A 12 -10.84 -9.36 32.96
N THR A 13 -9.84 -10.18 32.65
CA THR A 13 -8.82 -10.58 33.60
C THR A 13 -7.98 -9.36 34.04
N PRO A 14 -7.30 -9.43 35.19
CA PRO A 14 -6.37 -8.37 35.61
C PRO A 14 -5.27 -8.09 34.58
N ALA A 15 -4.79 -9.13 33.89
CA ALA A 15 -3.78 -9.03 32.84
C ALA A 15 -4.30 -8.27 31.61
N GLU A 16 -5.50 -8.61 31.13
CA GLU A 16 -6.14 -7.91 30.01
C GLU A 16 -6.42 -6.45 30.34
N LYS A 17 -6.93 -6.17 31.55
CA LYS A 17 -7.14 -4.79 32.02
C LYS A 17 -5.85 -3.98 31.99
N LYS A 18 -4.74 -4.55 32.46
CA LYS A 18 -3.41 -3.91 32.43
C LYS A 18 -2.96 -3.65 30.99
N ALA A 19 -3.10 -4.64 30.11
CA ALA A 19 -2.72 -4.52 28.70
C ALA A 19 -3.55 -3.46 27.95
N ILE A 20 -4.87 -3.45 28.15
CA ILE A 20 -5.78 -2.46 27.57
C ILE A 20 -5.43 -1.04 28.03
N THR A 21 -5.20 -0.86 29.33
CA THR A 21 -4.84 0.44 29.92
C THR A 21 -3.51 0.94 29.38
N ALA A 22 -2.50 0.05 29.30
CA ALA A 22 -1.20 0.37 28.74
C ALA A 22 -1.30 0.77 27.25
N LYS A 23 -2.10 0.04 26.46
CA LYS A 23 -2.35 0.36 25.05
C LYS A 23 -3.00 1.72 24.88
N ALA A 24 -4.04 2.02 25.67
CA ALA A 24 -4.73 3.32 25.64
C ALA A 24 -3.78 4.47 25.99
N ARG A 25 -2.96 4.30 27.03
CA ARG A 25 -1.94 5.28 27.44
C ARG A 25 -0.91 5.53 26.34
N ARG A 26 -0.40 4.48 25.70
CA ARG A 26 0.56 4.59 24.60
C ARG A 26 -0.01 5.36 23.40
N LEU A 27 -1.32 5.23 23.16
CA LEU A 27 -2.03 5.90 22.07
C LEU A 27 -2.57 7.29 22.46
N GLY A 28 -2.41 7.71 23.72
CA GLY A 28 -2.91 9.01 24.20
C GLY A 28 -4.43 9.16 24.19
N ILE A 29 -5.19 8.05 24.24
CA ILE A 29 -6.66 8.07 24.19
C ILE A 29 -7.28 7.42 25.45
N PRO A 30 -8.53 7.79 25.82
CA PRO A 30 -9.25 7.10 26.89
C PRO A 30 -9.46 5.62 26.61
N VAL A 31 -9.52 4.79 27.66
CA VAL A 31 -9.81 3.35 27.52
C VAL A 31 -11.17 3.13 26.85
N SER A 32 -12.19 3.92 27.19
CA SER A 32 -13.51 3.85 26.56
C SER A 32 -13.48 4.15 25.07
N GLU A 33 -12.62 5.07 24.63
CA GLU A 33 -12.39 5.38 23.22
C GLU A 33 -11.73 4.20 22.50
N LEU A 34 -10.66 3.65 23.10
CA LEU A 34 -9.98 2.47 22.58
C LEU A 34 -10.93 1.28 22.44
N MET A 35 -11.78 1.04 23.44
CA MET A 35 -12.77 -0.05 23.41
C MET A 35 -13.86 0.20 22.37
N ARG A 36 -14.36 1.44 22.23
CA ARG A 36 -15.36 1.76 21.20
C ARG A 36 -14.81 1.54 19.80
N ARG A 37 -13.60 2.04 19.52
CA ARG A 37 -12.92 1.82 18.23
C ARG A 37 -12.61 0.35 18.00
N GLY A 38 -12.15 -0.36 19.02
CA GLY A 38 -11.88 -1.79 18.95
C GLY A 38 -13.12 -2.61 18.62
N ALA A 39 -14.26 -2.27 19.22
CA ALA A 39 -15.54 -2.93 18.94
C ALA A 39 -16.07 -2.61 17.52
N GLN A 40 -15.92 -1.38 17.04
CA GLN A 40 -16.31 -0.98 15.68
C GLN A 40 -15.41 -1.61 14.60
N GLY A 41 -14.11 -1.73 14.87
CA GLY A 41 -13.14 -2.33 13.96
C GLY A 41 -13.09 -3.86 14.01
N TYR A 42 -13.86 -4.49 14.90
CA TYR A 42 -13.97 -5.95 14.94
C TYR A 42 -14.98 -6.41 13.88
N SER A 43 -14.49 -6.62 12.66
CA SER A 43 -15.21 -7.29 11.58
C SER A 43 -14.55 -8.65 11.31
N THR A 44 -15.29 -9.73 11.50
CA THR A 44 -14.79 -11.11 11.34
C THR A 44 -14.70 -11.57 9.88
N ARG A 45 -15.09 -10.74 8.89
CA ARG A 45 -15.14 -11.14 7.47
C ARG A 45 -14.68 -10.09 6.46
N GLU A 46 -14.62 -8.80 6.80
CA GLU A 46 -14.42 -7.73 5.81
C GLU A 46 -12.93 -7.40 5.60
N SER A 47 -12.11 -7.53 6.64
CA SER A 47 -10.68 -7.16 6.60
C SER A 47 -9.80 -8.08 5.74
N GLU A 48 -10.17 -9.34 5.52
CA GLU A 48 -9.37 -10.27 4.70
C GLU A 48 -9.54 -10.00 3.20
N GLY A 49 -10.73 -9.57 2.76
CA GLY A 49 -11.02 -9.28 1.36
C GLY A 49 -10.37 -7.99 0.86
N GLU A 50 -10.33 -6.95 1.71
CA GLU A 50 -9.79 -5.63 1.32
C GLU A 50 -8.26 -5.64 1.15
N LEU A 51 -7.54 -6.35 2.03
CA LEU A 51 -6.09 -6.52 1.91
C LEU A 51 -5.72 -7.37 0.69
N GLY A 52 -6.52 -8.40 0.37
CA GLY A 52 -6.36 -9.17 -0.86
C GLY A 52 -6.55 -8.33 -2.12
N ALA A 53 -7.62 -7.52 -2.17
CA ALA A 53 -7.88 -6.63 -3.29
C ALA A 53 -6.77 -5.58 -3.49
N LEU A 54 -6.20 -5.05 -2.40
CA LEU A 54 -5.06 -4.13 -2.43
C LEU A 54 -3.80 -4.82 -2.98
N ALA A 55 -3.48 -6.02 -2.50
CA ALA A 55 -2.34 -6.79 -2.95
C ALA A 55 -2.43 -7.10 -4.46
N ASP A 56 -3.61 -7.49 -4.92
CA ASP A 56 -3.89 -7.73 -6.34
C ASP A 56 -3.74 -6.46 -7.19
N ALA A 57 -4.23 -5.32 -6.70
CA ALA A 57 -4.06 -4.04 -7.37
C ALA A 57 -2.57 -3.64 -7.48
N ALA A 58 -1.81 -3.84 -6.40
CA ALA A 58 -0.37 -3.56 -6.37
C ALA A 58 0.40 -4.47 -7.34
N LYS A 59 0.09 -5.77 -7.36
CA LYS A 59 0.70 -6.73 -8.30
C LYS A 59 0.45 -6.32 -9.75
N ARG A 60 -0.80 -6.05 -10.12
CA ARG A 60 -1.15 -5.60 -11.48
C ARG A 60 -0.45 -4.30 -11.86
N ALA A 61 -0.27 -3.37 -10.91
CA ALA A 61 0.45 -2.13 -11.15
C ALA A 61 1.95 -2.38 -11.41
N ALA A 62 2.57 -3.26 -10.62
CA ALA A 62 3.97 -3.64 -10.79
C ALA A 62 4.21 -4.33 -12.14
N GLU A 63 3.35 -5.27 -12.53
CA GLU A 63 3.43 -5.97 -13.83
C GLU A 63 3.33 -4.99 -15.01
N ARG A 64 2.36 -4.06 -14.97
CA ARG A 64 2.22 -3.03 -16.01
C ARG A 64 3.44 -2.12 -16.09
N SER A 65 3.97 -1.69 -14.95
CA SER A 65 5.17 -0.86 -14.89
C SER A 65 6.39 -1.58 -15.45
N GLY A 66 6.56 -2.87 -15.11
CA GLY A 66 7.63 -3.71 -15.65
C GLY A 66 7.57 -3.81 -17.17
N ALA A 67 6.40 -4.15 -17.72
CA ALA A 67 6.19 -4.23 -19.15
C ALA A 67 6.44 -2.88 -19.87
N ALA A 68 6.06 -1.75 -19.26
CA ALA A 68 6.31 -0.43 -19.82
C ALA A 68 7.81 -0.08 -19.84
N ILE A 69 8.55 -0.44 -18.79
CA ILE A 69 10.00 -0.25 -18.70
C ILE A 69 10.71 -1.09 -19.76
N GLU A 70 10.35 -2.37 -19.88
CA GLU A 70 10.90 -3.26 -20.91
C GLU A 70 10.65 -2.72 -22.32
N GLY A 71 9.44 -2.24 -22.58
CA GLY A 71 9.09 -1.59 -23.85
C GLY A 71 9.92 -0.34 -24.14
N ALA A 72 10.14 0.51 -23.14
CA ALA A 72 10.97 1.71 -23.27
C ALA A 72 12.43 1.35 -23.57
N LEU A 73 12.99 0.36 -22.86
CA LEU A 73 14.36 -0.12 -23.08
C LEU A 73 14.54 -0.71 -24.48
N ALA A 74 13.59 -1.52 -24.95
CA ALA A 74 13.60 -2.08 -26.30
C ALA A 74 13.54 -0.99 -27.37
N TYR A 75 12.71 0.04 -27.16
CA TYR A 75 12.63 1.18 -28.08
C TYR A 75 13.95 1.98 -28.13
N ILE A 76 14.57 2.24 -26.97
CA ILE A 76 15.87 2.93 -26.88
C ILE A 76 16.95 2.15 -27.61
N ASP A 77 17.04 0.83 -27.40
CA ASP A 77 18.02 -0.02 -28.08
C ASP A 77 17.84 0.01 -29.61
N ALA A 78 16.60 -0.11 -30.09
CA ALA A 78 16.29 0.01 -31.51
C ALA A 78 16.61 1.41 -32.07
N SER A 79 16.43 2.46 -31.27
CA SER A 79 16.81 3.82 -31.64
C SER A 79 18.32 3.97 -31.76
N ASN A 80 19.08 3.48 -30.77
CA ASN A 80 20.55 3.54 -30.77
C ASN A 80 21.14 2.81 -31.98
N LYS A 81 20.60 1.64 -32.34
CA LYS A 81 20.99 0.91 -33.55
C LYS A 81 20.76 1.72 -34.83
N ARG A 82 19.65 2.45 -34.93
CA ARG A 82 19.36 3.33 -36.09
C ARG A 82 20.32 4.51 -36.15
N ILE A 83 20.60 5.15 -35.01
CA ILE A 83 21.54 6.26 -34.93
C ILE A 83 22.93 5.81 -35.38
N ALA A 84 23.45 4.71 -34.84
CA ALA A 84 24.76 4.17 -35.22
C ALA A 84 24.87 3.89 -36.72
N LYS A 85 23.82 3.35 -37.34
CA LYS A 85 23.78 3.13 -38.80
C LYS A 85 23.84 4.44 -39.58
N MET A 86 23.09 5.45 -39.17
CA MET A 86 23.11 6.77 -39.81
C MET A 86 24.47 7.47 -39.65
N GLU A 87 25.08 7.38 -38.47
CA GLU A 87 26.41 7.94 -38.20
C GLU A 87 27.48 7.28 -39.08
N ALA A 88 27.46 5.95 -39.20
CA ALA A 88 28.38 5.22 -40.08
C ALA A 88 28.21 5.61 -41.56
N GLN A 89 26.96 5.76 -42.03
CA GLN A 89 26.70 6.23 -43.39
C GLN A 89 27.20 7.65 -43.62
N HIS A 90 26.99 8.53 -42.65
CA HIS A 90 27.45 9.92 -42.71
C HIS A 90 28.98 10.02 -42.71
N SER A 91 29.68 9.20 -41.90
CA SER A 91 31.15 9.19 -41.89
C SER A 91 31.74 8.69 -43.22
N ILE A 92 31.13 7.66 -43.84
CA ILE A 92 31.54 7.16 -45.16
C ILE A 92 31.37 8.27 -46.23
N ARG A 93 30.24 8.98 -46.21
CA ARG A 93 29.95 10.06 -47.18
C ARG A 93 30.84 11.30 -47.01
N LYS A 94 31.48 11.47 -45.86
CA LYS A 94 32.45 12.56 -45.59
C LYS A 94 33.87 12.19 -46.01
N ALA A 95 34.17 10.90 -46.11
CA ALA A 95 35.53 10.39 -46.39
C ALA A 95 35.78 10.06 -47.87
N GLY A 96 34.73 9.94 -48.69
CA GLY A 96 34.81 9.86 -50.15
C GLY A 96 34.43 11.18 -50.81
#